data_AF-A0A147HSZ4-F1
#
_entry.id   AF-A0A147HSZ4-F1
#
_cell.length_a   1.000
_cell.length_b   1.000
_cell.length_c   1.000
_cell.angle_alpha   90.00
_cell.angle_beta   90.00
_cell.angle_gamma   90.00
#
_symmetry.space_group_name_H-M   'P 1'
#
loop_
_entity.id
_entity.type
_entity.pdbx_description
1 polymer ?
#
loop_
_entity_poly.entity_id
_entity_poly.type
_entity_poly.pdbx_seq_one_letter_code
_entity_poly.pdbx_strand_id
1 'polypeptide(L)'
;MMLRRQVLAALGTGAASALAAPVFARTDDDQTIGAALDTAATLPAAQALDLLAPLSAAGASTGRRLDLQAARAGLAIDVALTTASDAATRFSLQTQRVAGNDARLDVVARDLAAAKAALDARATRLFDRLGIAGGTTGARFEALWRDPRWLFADDAAGRKAAVAAMRATLATIRPQMPRLIGPLPAACLSVDVRPLDAAEIAAGKGGYRILPAPGVQGLYVVDLKDIRRRPRFSLPSVVAHELLPGHMAQMPLEALAHPHPLRLRYAAGFSEGWGVYAEMLMADAGLFSDPATMLGHIHWMLFRVTRGLADLAMNAHGTPPDQALVTMRETMGEPAYFAPFASDIARIAKDPAIRAAEAWLPLRLERLRPRRRILWSTYHAALLRWGRVRSEQITALPRYTSVF
;
A
#
# COMPACT_ATOMS: atom_id res chain seq x y z
N MET A 1 49.91 78.41 29.59
CA MET A 1 50.98 78.09 28.63
C MET A 1 50.31 77.40 27.43
N MET A 2 50.21 78.12 26.30
CA MET A 2 50.08 77.66 24.89
C MET A 2 49.03 76.59 24.53
N LEU A 3 48.25 76.62 23.44
CA LEU A 3 47.93 77.55 22.35
C LEU A 3 46.83 76.85 21.51
N ARG A 4 45.81 77.59 21.01
CA ARG A 4 45.14 77.51 19.67
C ARG A 4 44.71 76.13 19.11
N ARG A 5 43.52 75.92 18.51
CA ARG A 5 42.88 76.68 17.42
C ARG A 5 41.47 76.09 17.12
N GLN A 6 40.55 76.95 16.69
CA GLN A 6 39.26 76.64 16.05
C GLN A 6 39.46 75.94 14.70
N VAL A 7 38.45 75.20 14.19
CA VAL A 7 37.84 75.33 12.85
C VAL A 7 36.56 74.45 12.72
N LEU A 8 35.65 74.97 11.89
CA LEU A 8 34.28 74.66 11.53
C LEU A 8 33.86 73.22 11.16
N ALA A 9 32.53 73.08 11.26
CA ALA A 9 31.60 72.12 10.68
C ALA A 9 31.87 71.65 9.24
N ALA A 10 31.51 70.39 8.97
CA ALA A 10 31.04 69.93 7.67
C ALA A 10 29.92 68.89 7.87
N LEU A 11 28.76 69.18 7.28
CA LEU A 11 27.63 68.28 7.09
C LEU A 11 28.04 67.11 6.20
N GLY A 12 27.76 65.88 6.67
CA GLY A 12 27.92 64.66 5.89
C GLY A 12 26.75 63.73 6.14
N THR A 13 25.74 63.83 5.29
CA THR A 13 24.66 62.86 5.11
C THR A 13 25.23 61.48 4.82
N GLY A 14 24.91 60.48 5.65
CA GLY A 14 25.43 59.13 5.48
C GLY A 14 24.57 58.08 6.15
N ALA A 15 23.67 57.49 5.35
CA ALA A 15 23.03 56.19 5.49
C ALA A 15 22.35 55.86 6.83
N ALA A 16 21.03 56.07 6.86
CA ALA A 16 20.15 55.25 7.70
C ALA A 16 20.38 53.78 7.34
N SER A 17 21.07 53.04 8.21
CA SER A 17 21.08 51.57 8.15
C SER A 17 19.64 51.11 8.38
N ALA A 18 18.95 50.76 7.30
CA ALA A 18 17.72 49.99 7.39
C ALA A 18 18.11 48.64 8.02
N LEU A 19 17.91 48.52 9.33
CA LEU A 19 17.83 47.23 10.00
C LEU A 19 16.69 46.49 9.32
N ALA A 20 17.03 45.59 8.40
CA ALA A 20 16.08 44.66 7.84
C ALA A 20 15.45 43.92 9.02
N ALA A 21 14.18 44.21 9.30
CA ALA A 21 13.39 43.42 10.23
C ALA A 21 13.56 41.96 9.83
N PRO A 22 13.73 41.02 10.79
CA PRO A 22 13.82 39.62 10.44
C PRO A 22 12.55 39.29 9.64
N VAL A 23 12.73 38.91 8.38
CA VAL A 23 11.66 38.33 7.57
C VAL A 23 11.34 37.03 8.25
N PHE A 24 10.39 37.04 9.19
CA PHE A 24 9.83 35.83 9.74
C PHE A 24 9.27 35.06 8.54
N ALA A 25 9.88 33.93 8.22
CA ALA A 25 9.38 33.05 7.18
C ALA A 25 7.92 32.77 7.50
N ARG A 26 7.01 33.23 6.64
CA ARG A 26 5.58 32.98 6.81
C ARG A 26 5.39 31.47 6.96
N THR A 27 4.80 31.05 8.07
CA THR A 27 4.40 29.66 8.29
C THR A 27 2.89 29.59 8.20
N ASP A 28 2.37 28.69 7.37
CA ASP A 28 0.93 28.50 7.21
C ASP A 28 0.47 27.37 8.14
N ASP A 29 -0.68 27.59 8.79
CA ASP A 29 -1.29 26.67 9.74
C ASP A 29 -2.23 25.66 9.06
N ASP A 30 -2.88 24.81 9.87
CA ASP A 30 -3.76 23.76 9.36
C ASP A 30 -4.97 24.30 8.59
N GLN A 31 -5.52 25.44 9.04
CA GLN A 31 -6.67 26.07 8.42
C GLN A 31 -6.32 26.67 7.06
N THR A 32 -5.20 27.40 7.00
CA THR A 32 -4.72 28.04 5.77
C THR A 32 -4.42 27.00 4.69
N ILE A 33 -3.69 25.95 5.04
CA ILE A 33 -3.36 24.87 4.11
C ILE A 33 -4.62 24.09 3.73
N GLY A 34 -5.53 23.84 4.68
CA GLY A 34 -6.81 23.17 4.42
C GLY A 34 -7.64 23.89 3.35
N ALA A 35 -7.88 25.19 3.53
CA ALA A 35 -8.65 26.00 2.58
C ALA A 35 -7.99 26.06 1.19
N ALA A 36 -6.66 26.13 1.13
CA ALA A 36 -5.93 26.09 -0.13
C ALA A 36 -6.04 24.72 -0.82
N LEU A 37 -6.03 23.62 -0.07
CA LEU A 37 -6.24 22.26 -0.59
C LEU A 37 -7.67 22.06 -1.11
N ASP A 38 -8.67 22.58 -0.41
CA ASP A 38 -10.08 22.53 -0.84
C ASP A 38 -10.26 23.29 -2.16
N THR A 39 -9.63 24.46 -2.29
CA THR A 39 -9.61 25.26 -3.53
C THR A 39 -8.88 24.51 -4.64
N ALA A 40 -7.67 23.99 -4.35
CA ALA A 40 -6.87 23.24 -5.31
C ALA A 40 -7.59 22.01 -5.86
N ALA A 41 -8.46 21.38 -5.07
CA ALA A 41 -9.22 20.20 -5.49
C ALA A 41 -10.23 20.49 -6.63
N THR A 42 -10.58 21.76 -6.86
CA THR A 42 -11.52 22.17 -7.92
C THR A 42 -10.83 22.77 -9.15
N LEU A 43 -9.52 23.00 -9.09
CA LEU A 43 -8.75 23.64 -10.14
C LEU A 43 -8.07 22.64 -11.10
N PRO A 44 -7.75 23.05 -12.35
CA PRO A 44 -6.82 22.30 -13.21
C PRO A 44 -5.46 22.09 -12.53
N ALA A 45 -4.80 20.97 -12.83
CA ALA A 45 -3.62 20.52 -12.09
C ALA A 45 -2.49 21.57 -12.00
N ALA A 46 -2.21 22.30 -13.08
CA ALA A 46 -1.20 23.36 -13.10
C ALA A 46 -1.56 24.52 -12.16
N GLN A 47 -2.80 25.02 -12.22
CA GLN A 47 -3.27 26.11 -11.38
C GLN A 47 -3.33 25.71 -9.90
N ALA A 48 -3.78 24.48 -9.63
CA ALA A 48 -3.76 23.89 -8.30
C ALA A 48 -2.34 23.80 -7.74
N LEU A 49 -1.36 23.40 -8.57
CA LEU A 49 0.04 23.33 -8.16
C LEU A 49 0.61 24.71 -7.87
N ASP A 50 0.34 25.71 -8.72
CA ASP A 50 0.79 27.09 -8.52
C ASP A 50 0.21 27.70 -7.24
N LEU A 51 -1.08 27.46 -6.96
CA LEU A 51 -1.73 27.86 -5.72
C LEU A 51 -1.06 27.24 -4.49
N LEU A 52 -0.75 25.95 -4.55
CA LEU A 52 -0.20 25.23 -3.42
C LEU A 52 1.31 25.45 -3.25
N ALA A 53 2.07 25.76 -4.30
CA ALA A 53 3.55 25.85 -4.28
C ALA A 53 4.15 26.81 -3.22
N PRO A 54 3.61 28.03 -2.98
CA PRO A 54 4.24 28.99 -2.06
C PRO A 54 4.00 28.68 -0.57
N LEU A 55 3.06 27.80 -0.22
CA LEU A 55 2.69 27.55 1.18
C LEU A 55 3.85 26.94 2.01
N SER A 56 3.98 27.36 3.25
CA SER A 56 4.98 26.84 4.19
C SER A 56 4.33 25.98 5.26
N ALA A 57 4.61 24.67 5.23
CA ALA A 57 3.98 23.71 6.14
C ALA A 57 4.63 23.65 7.54
N ALA A 58 5.56 24.55 7.86
CA ALA A 58 6.34 24.48 9.10
C ALA A 58 5.50 24.64 10.38
N GLY A 59 4.40 25.39 10.31
CA GLY A 59 3.46 25.59 11.42
C GLY A 59 2.32 24.57 11.48
N ALA A 60 2.19 23.70 10.47
CA ALA A 60 1.07 22.78 10.33
C ALA A 60 1.29 21.46 11.07
N SER A 61 0.21 20.74 11.40
CA SER A 61 0.23 19.40 11.96
C SER A 61 0.83 18.38 10.99
N THR A 62 1.31 17.24 11.50
CA THR A 62 1.90 16.19 10.65
C THR A 62 0.93 15.71 9.56
N GLY A 63 -0.34 15.51 9.88
CA GLY A 63 -1.35 15.10 8.91
C GLY A 63 -1.50 16.12 7.77
N ARG A 64 -1.59 17.41 8.11
CA ARG A 64 -1.72 18.47 7.11
C ARG A 64 -0.47 18.67 6.27
N ARG A 65 0.73 18.52 6.85
CA ARG A 65 1.99 18.50 6.10
C ARG A 65 2.01 17.37 5.06
N LEU A 66 1.54 16.18 5.45
CA LEU A 66 1.43 15.04 4.54
C LEU A 66 0.41 15.30 3.43
N ASP A 67 -0.71 15.95 3.72
CA ASP A 67 -1.71 16.34 2.72
C ASP A 67 -1.12 17.28 1.66
N LEU A 68 -0.45 18.36 2.10
CA LEU A 68 0.16 19.34 1.19
C LEU A 68 1.27 18.72 0.34
N GLN A 69 2.14 17.90 0.95
CA GLN A 69 3.18 17.19 0.22
C GLN A 69 2.62 16.23 -0.82
N ALA A 70 1.61 15.43 -0.46
CA ALA A 70 1.00 14.49 -1.39
C ALA A 70 0.27 15.20 -2.55
N ALA A 71 -0.44 16.29 -2.26
CA ALA A 71 -1.08 17.11 -3.27
C ALA A 71 -0.07 17.71 -4.26
N ARG A 72 0.99 18.36 -3.77
CA ARG A 72 2.04 18.93 -4.64
C ARG A 72 2.71 17.88 -5.51
N ALA A 73 3.13 16.76 -4.93
CA ALA A 73 3.79 15.68 -5.67
C ALA A 73 2.86 15.10 -6.75
N GLY A 74 1.61 14.80 -6.39
CA GLY A 74 0.63 14.26 -7.31
C GLY A 74 0.21 15.20 -8.43
N LEU A 75 0.01 16.49 -8.12
CA LEU A 75 -0.32 17.52 -9.10
C LEU A 75 0.83 17.77 -10.07
N ALA A 76 2.08 17.79 -9.59
CA ALA A 76 3.25 17.89 -10.46
C ALA A 76 3.33 16.72 -11.45
N ILE A 77 2.98 15.51 -11.01
CA ILE A 77 2.88 14.34 -11.89
C ILE A 77 1.73 14.50 -12.89
N ASP A 78 0.55 14.95 -12.45
CA ASP A 78 -0.59 15.19 -13.34
C ASP A 78 -0.24 16.21 -14.43
N VAL A 79 0.51 17.27 -14.10
CA VAL A 79 1.05 18.24 -15.08
C VAL A 79 2.02 17.56 -16.04
N ALA A 80 3.01 16.81 -15.53
CA ALA A 80 4.00 16.13 -16.37
C ALA A 80 3.37 15.10 -17.33
N LEU A 81 2.28 14.46 -16.93
CA LEU A 81 1.55 13.49 -17.77
C LEU A 81 0.86 14.14 -18.98
N THR A 82 0.64 15.45 -18.98
CA THR A 82 0.05 16.18 -20.12
C THR A 82 1.02 16.29 -21.31
N THR A 83 2.33 16.26 -21.04
CA THR A 83 3.37 16.39 -22.06
C THR A 83 4.17 15.10 -22.29
N ALA A 84 3.96 14.08 -21.46
CA ALA A 84 4.65 12.79 -21.59
C ALA A 84 4.18 12.02 -22.83
N SER A 85 5.07 11.88 -23.82
CA SER A 85 4.78 11.30 -25.13
C SER A 85 5.13 9.82 -25.26
N ASP A 86 6.18 9.33 -24.58
CA ASP A 86 6.57 7.93 -24.65
C ASP A 86 5.93 7.08 -23.53
N ALA A 87 5.69 5.80 -23.83
CA ALA A 87 4.99 4.88 -22.93
C ALA A 87 5.76 4.65 -21.61
N ALA A 88 7.09 4.57 -21.65
CA ALA A 88 7.92 4.31 -20.48
C ALA A 88 7.89 5.46 -19.48
N THR A 89 8.02 6.71 -19.96
CA THR A 89 7.90 7.92 -19.14
C THR A 89 6.50 8.04 -18.54
N ARG A 90 5.45 7.84 -19.34
CA ARG A 90 4.06 7.85 -18.86
C ARG A 90 3.84 6.81 -17.77
N PHE A 91 4.28 5.57 -18.00
CA PHE A 91 4.17 4.48 -17.04
C PHE A 91 4.90 4.79 -15.73
N SER A 92 6.13 5.31 -15.81
CA SER A 92 6.91 5.72 -14.65
C SER A 92 6.19 6.78 -13.83
N LEU A 93 5.65 7.82 -14.49
CA LEU A 93 4.86 8.87 -13.84
C LEU A 93 3.58 8.32 -13.21
N GLN A 94 2.85 7.46 -13.91
CA GLN A 94 1.63 6.83 -13.38
C GLN A 94 1.92 5.95 -12.17
N THR A 95 3.02 5.20 -12.17
CA THR A 95 3.45 4.41 -11.00
C THR A 95 3.74 5.32 -9.81
N GLN A 96 4.48 6.41 -10.05
CA GLN A 96 4.79 7.41 -9.02
C GLN A 96 3.54 8.13 -8.50
N ARG A 97 2.54 8.32 -9.34
CA ARG A 97 1.26 8.93 -8.96
C ARG A 97 0.52 8.09 -7.92
N VAL A 98 0.64 6.76 -8.02
CA VAL A 98 -0.10 5.80 -7.20
C VAL A 98 0.64 5.46 -5.91
N ALA A 99 1.95 5.19 -6.00
CA ALA A 99 2.76 4.72 -4.88
C ALA A 99 3.59 5.85 -4.23
N GLY A 100 4.27 6.66 -5.03
CA GLY A 100 5.21 7.67 -4.56
C GLY A 100 6.37 7.93 -5.53
N ASN A 101 7.07 9.07 -5.40
CA ASN A 101 8.10 9.53 -6.35
C ASN A 101 9.31 8.59 -6.49
N ASP A 102 9.56 7.73 -5.50
CA ASP A 102 10.61 6.70 -5.57
C ASP A 102 10.20 5.44 -6.35
N ALA A 103 8.92 5.33 -6.76
CA ALA A 103 8.40 4.25 -7.61
C ALA A 103 8.69 4.47 -9.10
N ARG A 104 9.97 4.73 -9.44
CA ARG A 104 10.42 4.94 -10.82
C ARG A 104 10.44 3.61 -11.58
N LEU A 105 10.25 3.66 -12.91
CA LEU A 105 10.22 2.47 -13.76
C LEU A 105 11.41 1.52 -13.55
N ASP A 106 12.65 2.04 -13.53
CA ASP A 106 13.87 1.23 -13.32
C ASP A 106 13.89 0.54 -11.96
N VAL A 107 13.43 1.23 -10.91
CA VAL A 107 13.37 0.74 -9.54
C VAL A 107 12.30 -0.35 -9.42
N VAL A 108 11.11 -0.09 -9.96
CA VAL A 108 9.97 -1.00 -9.95
C VAL A 108 10.28 -2.27 -10.73
N ALA A 109 10.82 -2.15 -11.94
CA ALA A 109 11.22 -3.28 -12.77
C ALA A 109 12.21 -4.20 -12.03
N ARG A 110 13.29 -3.62 -11.50
CA ARG A 110 14.34 -4.36 -10.79
C ARG A 110 13.79 -5.05 -9.55
N ASP A 111 13.03 -4.32 -8.73
CA ASP A 111 12.53 -4.83 -7.46
C ASP A 111 11.50 -5.94 -7.66
N LEU A 112 10.59 -5.81 -8.64
CA LEU A 112 9.63 -6.86 -8.98
C LEU A 112 10.29 -8.10 -9.57
N ALA A 113 11.29 -7.93 -10.46
CA ALA A 113 12.04 -9.05 -11.01
C ALA A 113 12.80 -9.82 -9.91
N ALA A 114 13.45 -9.10 -8.99
CA ALA A 114 14.14 -9.71 -7.84
C ALA A 114 13.16 -10.44 -6.91
N ALA A 115 11.99 -9.83 -6.63
CA ALA A 115 10.95 -10.46 -5.82
C ALA A 115 10.43 -11.75 -6.48
N LYS A 116 10.15 -11.73 -7.79
CA LYS A 116 9.72 -12.93 -8.52
C LYS A 116 10.75 -14.05 -8.42
N ALA A 117 12.01 -13.76 -8.71
CA ALA A 117 13.08 -14.76 -8.63
C ALA A 117 13.20 -15.37 -7.22
N ALA A 118 13.12 -14.55 -6.17
CA ALA A 118 13.16 -15.03 -4.79
C ALA A 118 11.96 -15.91 -4.42
N LEU A 119 10.76 -15.52 -4.86
CA LEU A 119 9.52 -16.28 -4.66
C LEU A 119 9.55 -17.63 -5.39
N ASP A 120 9.96 -17.65 -6.66
CA ASP A 120 10.11 -18.88 -7.46
C ASP A 120 11.11 -19.84 -6.82
N ALA A 121 12.28 -19.33 -6.40
CA ALA A 121 13.29 -20.16 -5.74
C ALA A 121 12.78 -20.74 -4.41
N ARG A 122 12.02 -19.95 -3.63
CA ARG A 122 11.42 -20.42 -2.38
C ARG A 122 10.31 -21.44 -2.62
N ALA A 123 9.44 -21.19 -3.61
CA ALA A 123 8.38 -22.12 -4.00
C ALA A 123 8.98 -23.46 -4.43
N THR A 124 10.01 -23.44 -5.28
CA THR A 124 10.70 -24.64 -5.77
C THR A 124 11.14 -25.54 -4.62
N ARG A 125 11.86 -25.01 -3.63
CA ARG A 125 12.30 -25.77 -2.46
C ARG A 125 11.16 -26.37 -1.64
N LEU A 126 10.03 -25.68 -1.54
CA LEU A 126 8.86 -26.16 -0.78
C LEU A 126 8.10 -27.23 -1.56
N PHE A 127 7.96 -27.08 -2.87
CA PHE A 127 7.41 -28.11 -3.74
C PHE A 127 8.26 -29.39 -3.69
N ASP A 128 9.58 -29.27 -3.75
CA ASP A 128 10.49 -30.42 -3.66
C ASP A 128 10.34 -31.13 -2.31
N ARG A 129 10.24 -30.37 -1.21
CA ARG A 129 9.97 -30.91 0.13
C ARG A 129 8.64 -31.66 0.22
N LEU A 130 7.61 -31.19 -0.49
CA LEU A 130 6.28 -31.81 -0.52
C LEU A 130 6.15 -32.91 -1.59
N GLY A 131 7.18 -33.15 -2.39
CA GLY A 131 7.15 -34.12 -3.48
C GLY A 131 6.22 -33.74 -4.63
N ILE A 132 5.98 -32.44 -4.85
CA ILE A 132 5.08 -31.95 -5.91
C ILE A 132 5.91 -31.68 -7.17
N ALA A 133 5.74 -32.53 -8.18
CA ALA A 133 6.41 -32.41 -9.47
C ALA A 133 5.67 -31.47 -10.43
N GLY A 134 6.37 -30.99 -11.47
CA GLY A 134 5.81 -30.15 -12.54
C GLY A 134 6.90 -29.42 -13.30
N GLY A 135 6.66 -29.14 -14.59
CA GLY A 135 7.63 -28.49 -15.48
C GLY A 135 7.77 -26.97 -15.28
N THR A 136 6.81 -26.33 -14.64
CA THR A 136 6.82 -24.90 -14.30
C THR A 136 6.34 -24.68 -12.86
N THR A 137 6.63 -23.51 -12.27
CA THR A 137 6.07 -23.10 -10.98
C THR A 137 4.54 -23.19 -11.00
N GLY A 138 3.91 -22.72 -12.08
CA GLY A 138 2.47 -22.75 -12.26
C GLY A 138 1.90 -24.17 -12.29
N ALA A 139 2.52 -25.09 -13.03
CA ALA A 139 2.07 -26.49 -13.06
C ALA A 139 2.11 -27.15 -11.68
N ARG A 140 3.12 -26.83 -10.87
CA ARG A 140 3.22 -27.30 -9.48
C ARG A 140 2.13 -26.69 -8.58
N PHE A 141 1.81 -25.42 -8.75
CA PHE A 141 0.67 -24.79 -8.06
C PHE A 141 -0.68 -25.38 -8.47
N GLU A 142 -0.89 -25.64 -9.76
CA GLU A 142 -2.10 -26.29 -10.27
C GLU A 142 -2.29 -27.67 -9.63
N ALA A 143 -1.23 -28.48 -9.55
CA ALA A 143 -1.25 -29.76 -8.85
C ALA A 143 -1.63 -29.62 -7.38
N LEU A 144 -1.05 -28.64 -6.67
CA LEU A 144 -1.38 -28.37 -5.27
C LEU A 144 -2.83 -27.89 -5.08
N TRP A 145 -3.34 -27.05 -5.98
CA TRP A 145 -4.70 -26.51 -5.92
C TRP A 145 -5.77 -27.58 -6.15
N ARG A 146 -5.46 -28.60 -6.95
CA ARG A 146 -6.38 -29.70 -7.29
C ARG A 146 -6.30 -30.89 -6.34
N ASP A 147 -5.33 -30.91 -5.44
CA ASP A 147 -5.17 -32.00 -4.47
C ASP A 147 -6.33 -31.99 -3.45
N PRO A 148 -7.16 -33.05 -3.42
CA PRO A 148 -8.36 -33.12 -2.57
C PRO A 148 -8.08 -32.95 -1.07
N ARG A 149 -6.85 -33.23 -0.61
CA ARG A 149 -6.46 -33.06 0.81
C ARG A 149 -6.61 -31.61 1.29
N TRP A 150 -6.49 -30.64 0.38
CA TRP A 150 -6.55 -29.22 0.69
C TRP A 150 -7.93 -28.60 0.46
N LEU A 151 -8.86 -29.34 -0.13
CA LEU A 151 -10.16 -28.83 -0.53
C LEU A 151 -11.20 -28.98 0.57
N PHE A 152 -12.07 -27.99 0.68
CA PHE A 152 -13.30 -28.13 1.45
C PHE A 152 -14.35 -28.87 0.63
N ALA A 153 -15.29 -29.53 1.30
CA ALA A 153 -16.50 -30.02 0.66
C ALA A 153 -17.28 -28.85 0.05
N ASP A 154 -17.92 -29.07 -1.10
CA ASP A 154 -18.70 -28.03 -1.78
C ASP A 154 -20.16 -28.05 -1.32
N ASP A 155 -20.34 -27.91 -0.01
CA ASP A 155 -21.64 -27.92 0.66
C ASP A 155 -21.66 -26.89 1.80
N ALA A 156 -22.74 -26.86 2.59
CA ALA A 156 -22.86 -25.95 3.73
C ALA A 156 -21.83 -26.25 4.83
N ALA A 157 -21.48 -27.53 5.03
CA ALA A 157 -20.52 -27.95 6.04
C ALA A 157 -19.09 -27.51 5.69
N GLY A 158 -18.70 -27.61 4.42
CA GLY A 158 -17.42 -27.11 3.92
C GLY A 158 -17.30 -25.59 4.01
N ARG A 159 -18.36 -24.85 3.69
CA ARG A 159 -18.41 -23.38 3.88
C ARG A 159 -18.24 -23.00 5.36
N LYS A 160 -18.92 -23.71 6.26
CA LYS A 160 -18.75 -23.54 7.72
C LYS A 160 -17.31 -23.86 8.16
N ALA A 161 -16.72 -24.93 7.63
CA ALA A 161 -15.35 -25.33 7.94
C ALA A 161 -14.31 -24.30 7.44
N ALA A 162 -14.52 -23.68 6.27
CA ALA A 162 -13.65 -22.61 5.76
C ALA A 162 -13.68 -21.37 6.66
N VAL A 163 -14.88 -20.94 7.07
CA VAL A 163 -15.04 -19.82 8.02
C VAL A 163 -14.38 -20.15 9.36
N ALA A 164 -14.55 -21.38 9.87
CA ALA A 164 -13.90 -21.81 11.10
C ALA A 164 -12.36 -21.78 10.98
N ALA A 165 -11.79 -22.22 9.85
CA ALA A 165 -10.34 -22.15 9.60
C ALA A 165 -9.82 -20.70 9.55
N MET A 166 -10.57 -19.79 8.93
CA MET A 166 -10.24 -18.36 8.90
C MET A 166 -10.30 -17.74 10.31
N ARG A 167 -11.32 -18.09 11.12
CA ARG A 167 -11.42 -17.67 12.53
C ARG A 167 -10.27 -18.19 13.38
N ALA A 168 -9.88 -19.46 13.18
CA ALA A 168 -8.73 -20.04 13.88
C ALA A 168 -7.43 -19.29 13.53
N THR A 169 -7.22 -18.96 12.26
CA THR A 169 -6.09 -18.13 11.82
C THR A 169 -6.12 -16.76 12.51
N LEU A 170 -7.28 -16.11 12.52
CA LEU A 170 -7.47 -14.81 13.16
C LEU A 170 -7.18 -14.86 14.66
N ALA A 171 -7.60 -15.91 15.36
CA ALA A 171 -7.30 -16.13 16.78
C ALA A 171 -5.78 -16.25 17.04
N THR A 172 -5.03 -16.90 16.14
CA THR A 172 -3.56 -16.95 16.19
C THR A 172 -2.89 -15.59 15.98
N ILE A 173 -3.48 -14.73 15.14
CA ILE A 173 -2.92 -13.41 14.80
C ILE A 173 -3.14 -12.39 15.93
N ARG A 174 -4.35 -12.31 16.49
CA ARG A 174 -4.75 -11.30 17.48
C ARG A 174 -3.73 -11.03 18.61
N PRO A 175 -3.22 -12.03 19.34
CA PRO A 175 -2.29 -11.77 20.46
C PRO A 175 -0.95 -11.19 19.99
N GLN A 176 -0.64 -11.25 18.70
CA GLN A 176 0.59 -10.71 18.13
C GLN A 176 0.47 -9.23 17.77
N MET A 177 -0.74 -8.64 17.75
CA MET A 177 -0.95 -7.26 17.27
C MET A 177 -0.13 -6.21 18.03
N PRO A 178 -0.10 -6.20 19.38
CA PRO A 178 0.65 -5.17 20.11
C PRO A 178 2.16 -5.16 19.77
N ARG A 179 2.77 -6.34 19.61
CA ARG A 179 4.19 -6.47 19.27
C ARG A 179 4.48 -6.17 17.80
N LEU A 180 3.53 -6.42 16.91
CA LEU A 180 3.71 -6.25 15.47
C LEU A 180 3.41 -4.82 15.05
N ILE A 181 2.25 -4.28 15.39
CA ILE A 181 1.74 -3.01 14.85
C ILE A 181 1.43 -1.93 15.90
N GLY A 182 1.68 -2.24 17.18
CA GLY A 182 1.39 -1.33 18.29
C GLY A 182 -0.01 -1.49 18.88
N PRO A 183 -0.31 -0.74 19.95
CA PRO A 183 -1.64 -0.72 20.51
C PRO A 183 -2.62 -0.16 19.47
N LEU A 184 -3.75 -0.85 19.30
CA LEU A 184 -4.85 -0.41 18.45
C LEU A 184 -6.03 0.01 19.31
N PRO A 185 -6.89 0.94 18.84
CA PRO A 185 -8.20 1.13 19.44
C PRO A 185 -8.94 -0.20 19.56
N ALA A 186 -9.61 -0.45 20.69
CA ALA A 186 -10.30 -1.72 20.93
C ALA A 186 -11.28 -2.10 19.81
N ALA A 187 -11.95 -1.11 19.23
CA ALA A 187 -12.83 -1.30 18.08
C ALA A 187 -12.09 -1.95 16.89
N CYS A 188 -10.86 -1.53 16.56
CA CYS A 188 -10.07 -2.08 15.45
C CYS A 188 -9.72 -3.57 15.64
N LEU A 189 -9.75 -4.06 16.88
CA LEU A 189 -9.57 -5.48 17.20
C LEU A 189 -10.89 -6.25 17.17
N SER A 190 -12.05 -5.60 17.18
CA SER A 190 -13.36 -6.25 17.10
C SER A 190 -13.71 -6.59 15.65
N VAL A 191 -13.16 -7.69 15.15
CA VAL A 191 -13.33 -8.13 13.75
C VAL A 191 -13.75 -9.60 13.69
N ASP A 192 -14.48 -10.04 12.67
CA ASP A 192 -14.78 -11.45 12.44
C ASP A 192 -14.99 -11.73 10.95
N VAL A 193 -15.19 -13.00 10.59
CA VAL A 193 -15.46 -13.45 9.22
C VAL A 193 -16.77 -14.24 9.17
N ARG A 194 -17.55 -14.00 8.11
CA ARG A 194 -18.76 -14.78 7.79
C ARG A 194 -18.87 -15.00 6.28
N PRO A 195 -19.60 -16.02 5.80
CA PRO A 195 -19.86 -16.15 4.38
C PRO A 195 -20.93 -15.15 3.93
N LEU A 196 -21.06 -14.96 2.61
CA LEU A 196 -22.25 -14.35 2.01
C LEU A 196 -23.51 -15.16 2.39
N ASP A 197 -24.61 -14.46 2.69
CA ASP A 197 -25.92 -15.07 2.86
C ASP A 197 -26.64 -15.27 1.50
N ALA A 198 -27.81 -15.93 1.53
CA ALA A 198 -28.58 -16.25 0.33
C ALA A 198 -29.06 -15.00 -0.42
N ALA A 199 -29.44 -13.93 0.29
CA ALA A 199 -29.91 -12.69 -0.31
C ALA A 199 -28.74 -11.94 -0.98
N GLU A 200 -27.57 -11.92 -0.36
CA GLU A 200 -26.35 -11.34 -0.92
C GLU A 200 -25.88 -12.08 -2.17
N ILE A 201 -25.96 -13.41 -2.17
CA ILE A 201 -25.66 -14.24 -3.35
C ILE A 201 -26.66 -13.97 -4.47
N ALA A 202 -27.96 -13.94 -4.17
CA ALA A 202 -29.01 -13.65 -5.14
C ALA A 202 -28.87 -12.24 -5.75
N ALA A 203 -28.38 -11.27 -4.97
CA ALA A 203 -28.05 -9.93 -5.43
C ALA A 203 -26.72 -9.84 -6.21
N GLY A 204 -26.05 -10.97 -6.49
CA GLY A 204 -24.82 -11.00 -7.27
C GLY A 204 -23.59 -10.44 -6.55
N LYS A 205 -23.63 -10.28 -5.22
CA LYS A 205 -22.50 -9.71 -4.47
C LYS A 205 -21.26 -10.62 -4.52
N GLY A 206 -20.10 -9.97 -4.57
CA GLY A 206 -18.81 -10.58 -4.23
C GLY A 206 -18.47 -10.37 -2.75
N GLY A 207 -17.27 -10.79 -2.36
CA GLY A 207 -16.80 -10.59 -0.99
C GLY A 207 -16.57 -9.11 -0.68
N TYR A 208 -16.84 -8.69 0.55
CA TYR A 208 -16.74 -7.28 0.95
C TYR A 208 -16.43 -7.12 2.44
N ARG A 209 -16.17 -5.88 2.86
CA ARG A 209 -15.78 -5.52 4.24
C ARG A 209 -16.82 -4.61 4.88
N ILE A 210 -17.07 -4.84 6.16
CA ILE A 210 -17.70 -3.88 7.08
C ILE A 210 -16.59 -3.46 8.05
N LEU A 211 -16.22 -2.19 8.03
CA LEU A 211 -15.11 -1.72 8.87
C LEU A 211 -15.53 -1.67 10.34
N PRO A 212 -14.64 -2.04 11.28
CA PRO A 212 -14.94 -1.90 12.69
C PRO A 212 -14.97 -0.43 13.12
N ALA A 213 -15.88 -0.10 14.03
CA ALA A 213 -16.03 1.21 14.64
C ALA A 213 -16.55 1.06 16.09
N PRO A 214 -16.57 2.10 16.94
CA PRO A 214 -17.19 2.00 18.25
C PRO A 214 -18.64 1.48 18.15
N GLY A 215 -18.93 0.37 18.83
CA GLY A 215 -20.24 -0.30 18.78
C GLY A 215 -20.51 -1.16 17.53
N VAL A 216 -19.60 -1.19 16.55
CA VAL A 216 -19.72 -1.95 15.29
C VAL A 216 -18.61 -2.97 15.19
N GLN A 217 -18.97 -4.26 15.19
CA GLN A 217 -18.01 -5.33 14.87
C GLN A 217 -17.68 -5.30 13.38
N GLY A 218 -16.39 -5.24 13.05
CA GLY A 218 -15.93 -5.36 11.68
C GLY A 218 -16.14 -6.77 11.13
N LEU A 219 -16.53 -6.90 9.88
CA LEU A 219 -16.77 -8.20 9.24
C LEU A 219 -16.11 -8.27 7.87
N TYR A 220 -15.31 -9.30 7.64
CA TYR A 220 -15.02 -9.74 6.28
C TYR A 220 -16.10 -10.74 5.84
N VAL A 221 -16.92 -10.32 4.88
CA VAL A 221 -17.95 -11.16 4.28
C VAL A 221 -17.30 -11.88 3.10
N VAL A 222 -16.90 -13.12 3.31
CA VAL A 222 -16.12 -13.90 2.35
C VAL A 222 -17.01 -14.55 1.30
N ASP A 223 -16.64 -14.40 0.03
CA ASP A 223 -17.29 -15.10 -1.07
C ASP A 223 -16.81 -16.55 -1.18
N LEU A 224 -17.67 -17.50 -0.80
CA LEU A 224 -17.43 -18.93 -0.88
C LEU A 224 -18.36 -19.63 -1.89
N LYS A 225 -18.83 -18.92 -2.93
CA LYS A 225 -19.73 -19.51 -3.94
C LYS A 225 -19.09 -20.73 -4.60
N ASP A 226 -17.82 -20.61 -4.99
CA ASP A 226 -16.99 -21.72 -5.47
C ASP A 226 -15.80 -21.93 -4.52
N ILE A 227 -16.08 -22.72 -3.49
CA ILE A 227 -15.17 -22.97 -2.37
C ILE A 227 -14.00 -23.88 -2.76
N ARG A 228 -14.13 -24.68 -3.84
CA ARG A 228 -13.05 -25.55 -4.31
C ARG A 228 -11.86 -24.75 -4.84
N ARG A 229 -12.10 -23.53 -5.34
CA ARG A 229 -11.03 -22.59 -5.73
C ARG A 229 -10.39 -21.84 -4.54
N ARG A 230 -10.80 -22.14 -3.30
CA ARG A 230 -10.27 -21.56 -2.06
C ARG A 230 -9.71 -22.65 -1.12
N PRO A 231 -8.59 -23.30 -1.51
CA PRO A 231 -8.02 -24.38 -0.71
C PRO A 231 -7.55 -23.85 0.66
N ARG A 232 -7.59 -24.74 1.66
CA ARG A 232 -7.25 -24.47 3.07
C ARG A 232 -5.94 -23.72 3.24
N PHE A 233 -4.89 -24.16 2.55
CA PHE A 233 -3.55 -23.61 2.68
C PHE A 233 -3.43 -22.15 2.21
N SER A 234 -4.37 -21.66 1.39
CA SER A 234 -4.36 -20.28 0.87
C SER A 234 -5.05 -19.26 1.78
N LEU A 235 -5.98 -19.72 2.63
CA LEU A 235 -6.83 -18.86 3.45
C LEU A 235 -6.06 -18.02 4.48
N PRO A 236 -4.96 -18.50 5.10
CA PRO A 236 -4.25 -17.69 6.09
C PRO A 236 -3.70 -16.36 5.54
N SER A 237 -3.27 -16.31 4.28
CA SER A 237 -2.84 -15.05 3.64
C SER A 237 -4.02 -14.11 3.44
N VAL A 238 -5.19 -14.63 3.06
CA VAL A 238 -6.42 -13.83 2.95
C VAL A 238 -6.80 -13.24 4.30
N VAL A 239 -6.72 -14.00 5.40
CA VAL A 239 -7.00 -13.48 6.74
C VAL A 239 -6.04 -12.36 7.12
N ALA A 240 -4.74 -12.52 6.85
CA ALA A 240 -3.73 -11.50 7.12
C ALA A 240 -3.96 -10.20 6.33
N HIS A 241 -4.39 -10.33 5.07
CA HIS A 241 -4.66 -9.22 4.15
C HIS A 241 -5.96 -8.49 4.49
N GLU A 242 -7.06 -9.24 4.60
CA GLU A 242 -8.41 -8.73 4.71
C GLU A 242 -8.74 -8.27 6.12
N LEU A 243 -8.28 -9.00 7.14
CA LEU A 243 -8.59 -8.73 8.54
C LEU A 243 -7.40 -8.09 9.26
N LEU A 244 -6.67 -8.87 10.08
CA LEU A 244 -5.57 -8.40 10.90
C LEU A 244 -4.27 -9.05 10.45
N PRO A 245 -3.13 -8.33 10.40
CA PRO A 245 -2.97 -6.89 10.63
C PRO A 245 -3.32 -6.01 9.42
N GLY A 246 -3.94 -6.55 8.37
CA GLY A 246 -4.23 -5.86 7.12
C GLY A 246 -5.34 -4.80 7.18
N HIS A 247 -6.31 -4.86 6.27
CA HIS A 247 -7.26 -3.78 6.04
C HIS A 247 -8.13 -3.42 7.25
N MET A 248 -8.57 -4.40 8.05
CA MET A 248 -9.41 -4.08 9.22
C MET A 248 -8.63 -3.39 10.35
N ALA A 249 -7.30 -3.44 10.36
CA ALA A 249 -6.50 -2.59 11.24
C ALA A 249 -6.22 -1.22 10.60
N GLN A 250 -5.92 -1.18 9.30
CA GLN A 250 -5.49 0.04 8.62
C GLN A 250 -6.61 1.03 8.32
N MET A 251 -7.72 0.58 7.73
CA MET A 251 -8.77 1.48 7.24
C MET A 251 -9.49 2.26 8.35
N PRO A 252 -9.78 1.69 9.54
CA PRO A 252 -10.35 2.46 10.64
C PRO A 252 -9.39 3.53 11.18
N LEU A 253 -8.09 3.23 11.27
CA LEU A 253 -7.08 4.21 11.67
C LEU A 253 -6.96 5.35 10.66
N GLU A 254 -7.04 5.02 9.37
CA GLU A 254 -7.08 6.02 8.32
C GLU A 254 -8.33 6.91 8.42
N ALA A 255 -9.49 6.32 8.69
CA ALA A 255 -10.72 7.08 8.89
C ALA A 255 -10.57 8.07 10.06
N LEU A 256 -9.97 7.66 11.18
CA LEU A 256 -9.68 8.53 12.33
C LEU A 256 -8.64 9.62 12.03
N ALA A 257 -7.71 9.36 11.11
CA ALA A 257 -6.70 10.34 10.71
C ALA A 257 -7.23 11.41 9.76
N HIS A 258 -8.41 11.20 9.15
CA HIS A 258 -9.11 12.12 8.27
C HIS A 258 -8.21 12.80 7.20
N PRO A 259 -7.49 12.02 6.36
CA PRO A 259 -6.66 12.59 5.29
C PRO A 259 -7.48 13.38 4.28
N HIS A 260 -6.91 14.47 3.75
CA HIS A 260 -7.56 15.26 2.71
C HIS A 260 -7.79 14.43 1.43
N PRO A 261 -8.89 14.63 0.66
CA PRO A 261 -9.18 13.88 -0.56
C PRO A 261 -8.05 13.86 -1.59
N LEU A 262 -7.28 14.95 -1.73
CA LEU A 262 -6.09 14.95 -2.61
C LEU A 262 -5.02 13.95 -2.15
N ARG A 263 -4.81 13.78 -0.84
CA ARG A 263 -3.91 12.73 -0.34
C ARG A 263 -4.48 11.34 -0.61
N LEU A 264 -5.78 11.14 -0.46
CA LEU A 264 -6.42 9.87 -0.82
C LEU A 264 -6.20 9.50 -2.29
N ARG A 265 -6.28 10.49 -3.19
CA ARG A 265 -6.04 10.36 -4.63
C ARG A 265 -4.58 10.04 -4.97
N TYR A 266 -3.62 10.71 -4.34
CA TYR A 266 -2.20 10.61 -4.69
C TYR A 266 -1.39 9.66 -3.80
N ALA A 267 -2.01 9.00 -2.82
CA ALA A 267 -1.44 7.89 -2.07
C ALA A 267 -2.29 6.61 -2.23
N ALA A 268 -2.98 6.47 -3.37
CA ALA A 268 -3.99 5.45 -3.59
C ALA A 268 -3.44 4.01 -3.46
N GLY A 269 -2.16 3.79 -3.78
CA GLY A 269 -1.54 2.46 -3.68
C GLY A 269 -1.32 1.97 -2.25
N PHE A 270 -1.33 2.86 -1.25
CA PHE A 270 -0.97 2.52 0.12
C PHE A 270 -1.87 1.47 0.74
N SER A 271 -3.19 1.55 0.55
CA SER A 271 -4.12 0.62 1.21
C SER A 271 -3.88 -0.82 0.78
N GLU A 272 -3.76 -1.07 -0.52
CA GLU A 272 -3.40 -2.39 -1.06
C GLU A 272 -1.97 -2.78 -0.70
N GLY A 273 -1.03 -1.84 -0.80
CA GLY A 273 0.37 -2.07 -0.40
C GLY A 273 0.51 -2.48 1.06
N TRP A 274 -0.29 -1.91 1.97
CA TRP A 274 -0.36 -2.32 3.37
C TRP A 274 -0.94 -3.72 3.52
N GLY A 275 -2.05 -4.04 2.83
CA GLY A 275 -2.65 -5.37 2.88
C GLY A 275 -1.66 -6.47 2.47
N VAL A 276 -0.92 -6.26 1.39
CA VAL A 276 0.12 -7.20 0.93
C VAL A 276 1.30 -7.24 1.89
N TYR A 277 1.72 -6.09 2.39
CA TYR A 277 2.78 -6.00 3.39
C TYR A 277 2.41 -6.72 4.70
N ALA A 278 1.15 -6.67 5.12
CA ALA A 278 0.64 -7.37 6.29
C ALA A 278 0.79 -8.90 6.14
N GLU A 279 0.60 -9.45 4.93
CA GLU A 279 0.88 -10.85 4.63
C GLU A 279 2.37 -11.17 4.85
N MET A 280 3.27 -10.34 4.32
CA MET A 280 4.73 -10.49 4.50
C MET A 280 5.15 -10.39 5.97
N LEU A 281 4.58 -9.41 6.70
CA LEU A 281 4.80 -9.24 8.14
C LEU A 281 4.39 -10.50 8.91
N MET A 282 3.26 -11.11 8.56
CA MET A 282 2.81 -12.35 9.19
C MET A 282 3.65 -13.57 8.80
N ALA A 283 4.20 -13.60 7.58
CA ALA A 283 5.18 -14.61 7.19
C ALA A 283 6.42 -14.54 8.11
N ASP A 284 6.95 -13.36 8.35
CA ASP A 284 8.09 -13.18 9.26
C ASP A 284 7.74 -13.45 10.73
N ALA A 285 6.50 -13.17 11.12
CA ALA A 285 6.00 -13.45 12.46
C ALA A 285 5.74 -14.95 12.70
N GLY A 286 5.87 -15.79 11.66
CA GLY A 286 5.78 -17.25 11.75
C GLY A 286 4.40 -17.84 11.49
N LEU A 287 3.45 -17.07 10.93
CA LEU A 287 2.08 -17.55 10.67
C LEU A 287 2.06 -18.74 9.70
N PHE A 288 2.96 -18.76 8.73
CA PHE A 288 2.99 -19.71 7.63
C PHE A 288 4.11 -20.76 7.84
N SER A 289 4.17 -21.39 9.02
CA SER A 289 5.22 -22.36 9.35
C SER A 289 5.09 -23.68 8.58
N ASP A 290 3.87 -24.08 8.23
CA ASP A 290 3.59 -25.25 7.40
C ASP A 290 3.97 -24.99 5.92
N PRO A 291 4.68 -25.92 5.23
CA PRO A 291 5.11 -25.73 3.85
C PRO A 291 3.97 -25.44 2.85
N ALA A 292 2.81 -26.08 2.99
CA ALA A 292 1.70 -25.86 2.07
C ALA A 292 1.09 -24.48 2.31
N THR A 293 0.96 -24.06 3.57
CA THR A 293 0.48 -22.71 3.91
C THR A 293 1.46 -21.62 3.43
N MET A 294 2.76 -21.87 3.53
CA MET A 294 3.78 -20.98 2.95
C MET A 294 3.66 -20.90 1.42
N LEU A 295 3.40 -22.01 0.74
CA LEU A 295 3.11 -22.01 -0.70
C LEU A 295 1.85 -21.20 -1.02
N GLY A 296 0.81 -21.28 -0.18
CA GLY A 296 -0.37 -20.41 -0.29
C GLY A 296 -0.03 -18.93 -0.22
N HIS A 297 0.78 -18.53 0.75
CA HIS A 297 1.29 -17.16 0.85
C HIS A 297 2.13 -16.76 -0.38
N ILE A 298 3.04 -17.62 -0.83
CA ILE A 298 3.88 -17.37 -2.01
C ILE A 298 3.02 -17.23 -3.27
N HIS A 299 1.98 -18.04 -3.45
CA HIS A 299 1.05 -17.92 -4.58
C HIS A 299 0.36 -16.55 -4.58
N TRP A 300 -0.10 -16.10 -3.41
CA TRP A 300 -0.67 -14.76 -3.23
C TRP A 300 0.34 -13.65 -3.52
N MET A 301 1.61 -13.81 -3.16
CA MET A 301 2.67 -12.85 -3.52
C MET A 301 2.96 -12.86 -5.03
N LEU A 302 3.07 -14.05 -5.63
CA LEU A 302 3.24 -14.21 -7.07
C LEU A 302 2.07 -13.63 -7.85
N PHE A 303 0.84 -13.72 -7.34
CA PHE A 303 -0.32 -13.05 -7.93
C PHE A 303 -0.09 -11.55 -8.09
N ARG A 304 0.36 -10.83 -7.05
CA ARG A 304 0.65 -9.39 -7.18
C ARG A 304 1.87 -9.12 -8.04
N VAL A 305 2.99 -9.80 -7.79
CA VAL A 305 4.24 -9.56 -8.52
C VAL A 305 4.09 -9.83 -10.02
N THR A 306 3.42 -10.92 -10.38
CA THR A 306 3.19 -11.31 -11.78
C THR A 306 2.26 -10.33 -12.49
N ARG A 307 1.22 -9.83 -11.81
CA ARG A 307 0.37 -8.75 -12.34
C ARG A 307 1.14 -7.45 -12.55
N GLY A 308 2.03 -7.10 -11.61
CA GLY A 308 2.90 -5.92 -11.75
C GLY A 308 3.89 -6.05 -12.91
N LEU A 309 4.45 -7.24 -13.12
CA LEU A 309 5.32 -7.51 -14.26
C LEU A 309 4.56 -7.54 -15.59
N ALA A 310 3.33 -8.07 -15.63
CA ALA A 310 2.47 -8.02 -16.80
C ALA A 310 2.08 -6.58 -17.16
N ASP A 311 1.74 -5.76 -16.17
CA ASP A 311 1.45 -4.33 -16.32
C ASP A 311 2.65 -3.59 -16.92
N LEU A 312 3.85 -3.82 -16.39
CA LEU A 312 5.08 -3.26 -16.93
C LEU A 312 5.37 -3.74 -18.37
N ALA A 313 5.25 -5.04 -18.63
CA ALA A 313 5.51 -5.61 -19.95
C ALA A 313 4.56 -5.02 -21.01
N MET A 314 3.26 -4.96 -20.71
CA MET A 314 2.25 -4.47 -21.63
C MET A 314 2.32 -2.95 -21.81
N ASN A 315 2.34 -2.20 -20.70
CA ASN A 315 2.10 -0.76 -20.73
C ASN A 315 3.39 0.08 -20.80
N ALA A 316 4.56 -0.47 -20.46
CA ALA A 316 5.85 0.20 -20.64
C ALA A 316 6.64 -0.34 -21.83
N HIS A 317 6.56 -1.64 -22.12
CA HIS A 317 7.38 -2.30 -23.16
C HIS A 317 6.61 -2.77 -24.39
N GLY A 318 5.28 -2.60 -24.43
CA GLY A 318 4.47 -2.96 -25.59
C GLY A 318 4.32 -4.47 -25.83
N THR A 319 4.53 -5.30 -24.80
CA THR A 319 4.31 -6.75 -24.91
C THR A 319 2.83 -7.06 -25.20
N PRO A 320 2.53 -7.91 -26.19
CA PRO A 320 1.15 -8.28 -26.50
C PRO A 320 0.43 -8.95 -25.30
N PRO A 321 -0.88 -8.69 -25.09
CA PRO A 321 -1.65 -9.26 -23.99
C PRO A 321 -1.58 -10.79 -23.89
N ASP A 322 -1.55 -11.50 -25.02
CA ASP A 322 -1.49 -12.97 -25.05
C ASP A 322 -0.14 -13.51 -24.53
N GLN A 323 0.97 -12.81 -24.78
CA GLN A 323 2.27 -13.20 -24.24
C GLN A 323 2.34 -12.96 -22.73
N ALA A 324 1.76 -11.85 -22.26
CA ALA A 324 1.64 -11.59 -20.83
C ALA A 324 0.77 -12.68 -20.16
N LEU A 325 -0.35 -13.06 -20.77
CA LEU A 325 -1.23 -14.13 -20.29
C LEU A 325 -0.51 -15.47 -20.15
N VAL A 326 0.30 -15.87 -21.14
CA VAL A 326 1.11 -17.09 -21.08
C VAL A 326 2.06 -17.05 -19.89
N THR A 327 2.80 -15.95 -19.72
CA THR A 327 3.73 -15.76 -18.60
C THR A 327 3.02 -15.85 -17.24
N MET A 328 1.81 -15.27 -17.13
CA MET A 328 0.99 -15.37 -15.91
C MET A 328 0.64 -16.83 -15.59
N ARG A 329 0.20 -17.59 -16.59
CA ARG A 329 -0.15 -19.02 -16.43
C ARG A 329 1.05 -19.87 -16.02
N GLU A 330 2.19 -19.69 -16.68
CA GLU A 330 3.41 -20.46 -16.37
C GLU A 330 3.92 -20.19 -14.95
N THR A 331 3.70 -18.97 -14.43
CA THR A 331 4.12 -18.61 -13.07
C THR A 331 3.11 -19.09 -12.02
N MET A 332 1.81 -18.91 -12.27
CA MET A 332 0.77 -19.05 -11.24
C MET A 332 -0.05 -20.34 -11.33
N GLY A 333 -0.13 -20.96 -12.51
CA GLY A 333 -0.99 -22.12 -12.79
C GLY A 333 -2.45 -21.74 -12.82
N GLU A 334 -3.07 -21.67 -11.64
CA GLU A 334 -4.48 -21.34 -11.45
C GLU A 334 -4.66 -19.84 -11.12
N PRO A 335 -5.67 -19.17 -11.71
CA PRO A 335 -5.97 -17.78 -11.37
C PRO A 335 -6.56 -17.68 -9.97
N ALA A 336 -6.29 -16.55 -9.30
CA ALA A 336 -6.96 -16.19 -8.06
C ALA A 336 -8.50 -16.26 -8.26
N TYR A 337 -9.21 -16.74 -7.25
CA TYR A 337 -10.64 -17.06 -7.34
C TYR A 337 -11.48 -15.96 -8.02
N PHE A 338 -11.25 -14.71 -7.61
CA PHE A 338 -12.06 -13.54 -7.97
C PHE A 338 -11.72 -12.90 -9.32
N ALA A 339 -10.71 -13.38 -10.06
CA ALA A 339 -10.36 -12.81 -11.36
C ALA A 339 -9.73 -13.87 -12.30
N PRO A 340 -10.45 -14.33 -13.34
CA PRO A 340 -9.84 -15.10 -14.41
C PRO A 340 -8.70 -14.31 -15.08
N PHE A 341 -7.62 -14.97 -15.49
CA PHE A 341 -6.44 -14.28 -16.07
C PHE A 341 -6.79 -13.35 -17.24
N ALA A 342 -7.69 -13.76 -18.13
CA ALA A 342 -8.10 -12.93 -19.27
C ALA A 342 -8.79 -11.61 -18.82
N SER A 343 -9.63 -11.67 -17.79
CA SER A 343 -10.26 -10.48 -17.21
C SER A 343 -9.23 -9.59 -16.53
N ASP A 344 -8.24 -10.19 -15.87
CA ASP A 344 -7.16 -9.45 -15.21
C ASP A 344 -6.24 -8.74 -16.21
N ILE A 345 -5.86 -9.41 -17.31
CA ILE A 345 -5.10 -8.82 -18.43
C ILE A 345 -5.87 -7.66 -19.07
N ALA A 346 -7.16 -7.80 -19.33
CA ALA A 346 -7.98 -6.73 -19.89
C ALA A 346 -8.02 -5.51 -18.95
N ARG A 347 -8.10 -5.74 -17.64
CA ARG A 347 -8.05 -4.66 -16.64
C ARG A 347 -6.66 -4.02 -16.54
N ILE A 348 -5.58 -4.81 -16.63
CA ILE A 348 -4.20 -4.31 -16.66
C ILE A 348 -3.98 -3.37 -17.84
N ALA A 349 -4.49 -3.71 -19.02
CA ALA A 349 -4.41 -2.83 -20.19
C ALA A 349 -5.18 -1.52 -19.99
N LYS A 350 -6.31 -1.57 -19.28
CA LYS A 350 -7.18 -0.41 -19.04
C LYS A 350 -6.63 0.55 -17.98
N ASP A 351 -5.96 0.02 -16.95
CA ASP A 351 -5.46 0.77 -15.80
C ASP A 351 -3.92 0.67 -15.67
N PRO A 352 -3.14 1.28 -16.57
CA PRO A 352 -1.68 1.20 -16.55
C PRO A 352 -1.05 1.61 -15.21
N ALA A 353 0.03 0.92 -14.85
CA ALA A 353 0.89 1.15 -13.69
C ALA A 353 0.27 0.88 -12.31
N ILE A 354 -1.05 0.67 -12.21
CA ILE A 354 -1.71 0.42 -10.93
C ILE A 354 -1.21 -0.88 -10.31
N ARG A 355 -1.10 -1.96 -11.09
CA ARG A 355 -0.69 -3.27 -10.56
C ARG A 355 0.79 -3.28 -10.22
N ALA A 356 1.60 -2.59 -11.02
CA ALA A 356 3.01 -2.42 -10.73
C ALA A 356 3.23 -1.64 -9.42
N ALA A 357 2.47 -0.56 -9.20
CA ALA A 357 2.51 0.20 -7.95
C ALA A 357 2.04 -0.63 -6.74
N GLU A 358 0.90 -1.32 -6.84
CA GLU A 358 0.36 -2.19 -5.79
C GLU A 358 1.32 -3.34 -5.42
N ALA A 359 2.05 -3.89 -6.41
CA ALA A 359 3.01 -4.97 -6.19
C ALA A 359 4.36 -4.46 -5.63
N TRP A 360 4.78 -3.25 -6.01
CA TRP A 360 6.07 -2.69 -5.60
C TRP A 360 6.05 -2.09 -4.20
N LEU A 361 4.97 -1.37 -3.85
CA LEU A 361 4.87 -0.70 -2.57
C LEU A 361 5.08 -1.60 -1.33
N PRO A 362 4.54 -2.84 -1.23
CA PRO A 362 4.82 -3.72 -0.09
C PRO A 362 6.30 -4.09 0.03
N LEU A 363 7.02 -4.25 -1.09
CA LEU A 363 8.47 -4.48 -1.10
C LEU A 363 9.22 -3.26 -0.55
N ARG A 364 8.74 -2.06 -0.88
CA ARG A 364 9.27 -0.81 -0.35
C ARG A 364 9.03 -0.69 1.16
N LEU A 365 7.83 -1.01 1.64
CA LEU A 365 7.50 -1.07 3.07
C LEU A 365 8.41 -2.04 3.82
N GLU A 366 8.59 -3.24 3.29
CA GLU A 366 9.49 -4.25 3.86
C GLU A 366 10.93 -3.75 3.96
N ARG A 367 11.45 -3.12 2.89
CA ARG A 367 12.81 -2.58 2.86
C ARG A 367 13.02 -1.45 3.87
N LEU A 368 12.00 -0.64 4.14
CA LEU A 368 12.06 0.46 5.09
C LEU A 368 11.82 0.01 6.54
N ARG A 369 11.17 -1.13 6.76
CA ARG A 369 10.94 -1.69 8.10
C ARG A 369 12.29 -1.96 8.80
N PRO A 370 12.44 -1.56 10.08
CA PRO A 370 13.62 -1.89 10.86
C PRO A 370 13.88 -3.40 10.94
N ARG A 371 15.15 -3.83 10.79
CA ARG A 371 15.54 -5.24 10.94
C ARG A 371 15.31 -5.77 12.36
N ARG A 372 15.48 -4.93 13.38
CA ARG A 372 15.28 -5.32 14.78
C ARG A 372 13.79 -5.40 15.10
N ARG A 373 13.29 -6.61 15.37
CA ARG A 373 11.86 -6.89 15.66
C ARG A 373 11.28 -6.05 16.79
N ILE A 374 12.09 -5.69 17.79
CA ILE A 374 11.67 -4.84 18.91
C ILE A 374 11.18 -3.45 18.48
N LEU A 375 11.59 -2.98 17.29
CA LEU A 375 11.21 -1.68 16.74
C LEU A 375 9.95 -1.74 15.84
N TRP A 376 9.42 -2.93 15.55
CA TRP A 376 8.31 -3.09 14.60
C TRP A 376 7.03 -2.42 15.06
N SER A 377 6.66 -2.63 16.32
CA SER A 377 5.48 -2.03 16.95
C SER A 377 5.45 -0.50 16.76
N THR A 378 6.54 0.18 17.15
CA THR A 378 6.66 1.64 17.03
C THR A 378 6.69 2.09 15.57
N TYR A 379 7.40 1.37 14.70
CA TYR A 379 7.49 1.71 13.28
C TYR A 379 6.13 1.67 12.58
N HIS A 380 5.39 0.57 12.75
CA HIS A 380 4.09 0.40 12.11
C HIS A 380 3.01 1.31 12.72
N ALA A 381 3.04 1.53 14.04
CA ALA A 381 2.13 2.49 14.67
C ALA A 381 2.33 3.90 14.09
N ALA A 382 3.58 4.33 13.91
CA ALA A 382 3.88 5.62 13.27
C ALA A 382 3.43 5.67 11.80
N LEU A 383 3.57 4.57 11.08
CA LEU A 383 3.16 4.45 9.67
C LEU A 383 1.64 4.55 9.48
N LEU A 384 0.85 3.92 10.36
CA LEU A 384 -0.61 3.88 10.24
C LEU A 384 -1.32 5.08 10.85
N ARG A 385 -0.71 5.73 11.86
CA ARG A 385 -1.34 6.79 12.66
C ARG A 385 -1.90 7.95 11.83
N TRP A 386 -1.28 8.24 10.69
CA TRP A 386 -1.63 9.40 9.87
C TRP A 386 -2.47 9.04 8.65
N GLY A 387 -3.00 7.82 8.58
CA GLY A 387 -3.65 7.28 7.39
C GLY A 387 -2.65 7.00 6.27
N ARG A 388 -3.15 6.80 5.04
CA ARG A 388 -2.26 6.53 3.91
C ARG A 388 -1.25 7.64 3.62
N VAL A 389 -0.08 7.20 3.17
CA VAL A 389 1.07 8.03 2.80
C VAL A 389 1.68 7.55 1.49
N ARG A 390 2.38 8.45 0.79
CA ARG A 390 3.23 8.11 -0.36
C ARG A 390 4.54 7.49 0.12
N SER A 391 5.19 6.66 -0.70
CA SER A 391 6.40 5.94 -0.31
C SER A 391 7.58 6.84 0.10
N GLU A 392 7.75 8.00 -0.54
CA GLU A 392 8.77 8.99 -0.16
C GLU A 392 8.50 9.69 1.17
N GLN A 393 7.25 9.67 1.66
CA GLN A 393 6.88 10.30 2.93
C GLN A 393 7.23 9.40 4.13
N ILE A 394 7.38 8.09 3.92
CA ILE A 394 7.56 7.10 5.00
C ILE A 394 8.82 7.36 5.81
N THR A 395 9.93 7.72 5.16
CA THR A 395 11.20 7.98 5.84
C THR A 395 11.21 9.29 6.63
N ALA A 396 10.32 10.22 6.27
CA ALA A 396 10.17 11.53 6.91
C ALA A 396 9.16 11.53 8.06
N LEU A 397 8.45 10.41 8.30
CA LEU A 397 7.53 10.30 9.42
C LEU A 397 8.29 10.50 10.75
N PRO A 398 7.73 11.29 11.69
CA PRO A 398 8.34 11.47 13.00
C PRO A 398 8.64 10.12 13.65
N ARG A 399 9.92 9.88 13.96
CA ARG A 399 10.33 8.73 14.79
C ARG A 399 10.01 9.09 16.24
N TYR A 400 9.05 8.41 16.84
CA TYR A 400 8.60 8.77 18.18
C TYR A 400 9.54 8.28 19.28
N THR A 401 10.00 9.22 20.09
CA THR A 401 10.24 9.10 21.53
C THR A 401 8.89 9.00 22.26
N SER A 402 8.77 7.95 23.08
CA SER A 402 7.67 7.57 24.01
C SER A 402 6.23 7.58 23.49
N VAL A 403 5.65 6.38 23.55
CA VAL A 403 4.28 5.98 23.22
C VAL A 403 3.29 6.49 24.29
N PHE A 404 2.01 6.58 23.92
CA PHE A 404 0.80 6.79 24.73
C PHE A 404 0.91 6.53 26.24
#